data_AF-A0A2U1LTL6-F1
#
_entry.id   AF-A0A2U1LTL6-F1
#
_cell.length_a   1.000
_cell.length_b   1.000
_cell.length_c   1.000
_cell.angle_alpha   90.00
_cell.angle_beta   90.00
_cell.angle_gamma   90.00
#
_symmetry.space_group_name_H-M   'P 1'
#
loop_
_entity.id
_entity.type
_entity.pdbx_description
1 polymer ?
#
loop_
_entity_poly.entity_id
_entity_poly.type
_entity_poly.pdbx_seq_one_letter_code
_entity_poly.pdbx_strand_id
1 'polypeptide(L)'
;MEDKVATKVEEELPEVMTEYMVDMSCEGCVKNVKNKLQTVDGIKSVDVDLSNQVVRIFGSSPVKTMTEALEQTGRKARLIGQGLPGEVMISAAVAEFKGPQIFGVVRLTQVSMELARIEANFSGLSPGKHGWSINEFGDLTRGAASTGKLYNPAKQQISEEKALGDLGTLEVDEKGEAFFSGVKKNLKIADLIGRAIAVYESEDRSDAGLAAAVIARSAGVGENYKKLCTCDGTTIWEATDSDYVSSKV
;
A
#
# COMPACT_ATOMS: atom_id res chain seq x y z
N MET A 1 41.36 13.20 1.27
CA MET A 1 40.47 12.83 0.14
C MET A 1 39.11 12.67 0.77
N GLU A 2 38.23 13.63 0.51
CA GLU A 2 36.97 13.82 1.23
C GLU A 2 36.01 12.66 0.97
N ASP A 3 35.52 12.07 2.05
CA ASP A 3 34.40 11.14 2.05
C ASP A 3 33.14 11.88 1.59
N LYS A 4 32.77 11.68 0.32
CA LYS A 4 31.43 12.03 -0.15
C LYS A 4 30.46 10.99 0.40
N VAL A 5 29.91 11.28 1.58
CA VAL A 5 28.69 10.65 2.07
C VAL A 5 27.61 10.88 1.01
N ALA A 6 27.21 9.81 0.33
CA ALA A 6 26.09 9.82 -0.59
C ALA A 6 24.81 10.03 0.22
N THR A 7 24.35 11.28 0.30
CA THR A 7 23.04 11.64 0.80
C THR A 7 22.00 10.96 -0.08
N LYS A 8 21.29 9.94 0.45
CA LYS A 8 20.02 9.49 -0.12
C LYS A 8 19.11 10.71 -0.13
N VAL A 9 18.83 11.25 -1.31
CA VAL A 9 17.73 12.20 -1.50
C VAL A 9 16.46 11.40 -1.23
N GLU A 10 15.78 11.65 -0.12
CA GLU A 10 14.40 11.22 0.05
C GLU A 10 13.59 11.91 -1.06
N GLU A 11 13.29 11.20 -2.15
CA GLU A 11 12.37 11.70 -3.16
C GLU A 11 11.02 11.95 -2.47
N GLU A 12 10.59 13.21 -2.42
CA GLU A 12 9.27 13.56 -1.89
C GLU A 12 8.19 12.74 -2.60
N LEU A 13 7.30 12.14 -1.82
CA LEU A 13 6.21 11.36 -2.40
C LEU A 13 5.28 12.27 -3.20
N PRO A 14 4.83 11.83 -4.38
CA PRO A 14 3.87 12.59 -5.16
C PRO A 14 2.54 12.71 -4.41
N GLU A 15 1.90 13.86 -4.61
CA GLU A 15 0.62 14.17 -4.01
C GLU A 15 -0.49 13.30 -4.60
N VAL A 16 -1.30 12.74 -3.72
CA VAL A 16 -2.50 12.00 -4.08
C VAL A 16 -3.62 12.39 -3.14
N MET A 17 -4.85 12.18 -3.59
CA MET A 17 -6.02 12.19 -2.73
C MET A 17 -6.19 10.80 -2.11
N THR A 18 -6.25 10.73 -0.79
CA THR A 18 -6.51 9.52 -0.02
C THR A 18 -7.82 9.70 0.73
N GLU A 19 -8.74 8.75 0.55
CA GLU A 19 -10.07 8.76 1.15
C GLU A 19 -10.16 7.70 2.24
N TYR A 20 -10.56 8.12 3.44
CA TYR A 20 -10.80 7.27 4.60
C TYR A 20 -12.26 7.32 5.00
N MET A 21 -12.78 6.19 5.46
CA MET A 21 -13.96 6.17 6.33
C MET A 21 -13.50 6.23 7.77
N VAL A 22 -14.06 7.17 8.53
CA VAL A 22 -13.66 7.46 9.91
C VAL A 22 -14.90 7.59 10.76
N ASP A 23 -14.98 6.81 11.84
CA ASP A 23 -16.15 6.84 12.72
C ASP A 23 -16.28 8.20 13.41
N MET A 24 -17.26 9.00 12.96
CA MET A 24 -17.55 10.35 13.43
C MET A 24 -19.06 10.54 13.55
N SER A 25 -19.50 11.10 14.68
CA SER A 25 -20.93 11.27 15.00
C SER A 25 -21.33 12.71 15.31
N CYS A 26 -20.39 13.65 15.36
CA CYS A 26 -20.68 15.05 15.67
C CYS A 26 -19.62 16.00 15.10
N GLU A 27 -19.93 17.31 15.09
CA GLU A 27 -19.02 18.37 14.64
C GLU A 27 -17.73 18.47 15.47
N GLY A 28 -17.79 18.09 16.76
CA GLY A 28 -16.59 17.97 17.58
C GLY A 28 -15.61 16.91 17.06
N CYS A 29 -16.13 15.80 16.51
CA CYS A 29 -15.33 14.77 15.86
C CYS A 29 -14.59 15.34 14.65
N VAL A 30 -15.33 16.08 13.81
CA VAL A 30 -14.81 16.73 12.59
C VAL A 30 -13.67 17.68 12.94
N LYS A 31 -13.87 18.54 13.94
CA LYS A 31 -12.85 19.51 14.37
C LYS A 31 -11.59 18.81 14.89
N ASN A 32 -11.72 17.77 15.70
CA ASN A 32 -10.57 17.03 16.23
C ASN A 32 -9.77 16.36 15.11
N VAL A 33 -10.45 15.73 14.15
CA VAL A 33 -9.83 15.08 12.99
C VAL A 33 -9.09 16.11 12.13
N LYS A 34 -9.76 17.23 11.76
CA LYS A 34 -9.14 18.30 10.96
C LYS A 34 -7.92 18.88 11.65
N ASN A 35 -8.05 19.26 12.92
CA ASN A 35 -6.95 19.85 13.68
C ASN A 35 -5.75 18.90 13.77
N LYS A 36 -5.99 17.60 13.98
CA LYS A 36 -4.90 16.62 14.05
C LYS A 36 -4.21 16.46 12.70
N LEU A 37 -4.96 16.28 11.62
CA LEU A 37 -4.39 16.07 10.28
C LEU A 37 -3.65 17.31 9.77
N GLN A 38 -4.11 18.52 10.07
CA GLN A 38 -3.42 19.76 9.68
C GLN A 38 -2.03 19.93 10.33
N THR A 39 -1.70 19.15 11.37
CA THR A 39 -0.36 19.13 11.97
C THR A 39 0.59 18.14 11.33
N VAL A 40 0.12 17.31 10.40
CA VAL A 40 0.92 16.27 9.73
C VAL A 40 1.60 16.89 8.51
N ASP A 41 2.93 16.75 8.46
CA ASP A 41 3.73 17.25 7.34
C ASP A 41 3.37 16.55 6.03
N GLY A 42 3.36 17.31 4.93
CA GLY A 42 2.94 16.86 3.60
C GLY A 42 1.43 16.88 3.34
N ILE A 43 0.57 17.14 4.33
CA ILE A 43 -0.88 17.32 4.12
C ILE A 43 -1.16 18.75 3.64
N LYS A 44 -1.79 18.87 2.47
CA LYS A 44 -2.17 20.17 1.87
C LYS A 44 -3.61 20.56 2.15
N SER A 45 -4.53 19.61 2.09
CA SER A 45 -5.94 19.88 2.41
C SER A 45 -6.63 18.67 3.01
N VAL A 46 -7.65 18.96 3.82
CA VAL A 46 -8.49 17.96 4.49
C VAL A 46 -9.95 18.37 4.30
N ASP A 47 -10.68 17.55 3.57
CA ASP A 47 -12.14 17.64 3.43
C ASP A 47 -12.80 16.57 4.30
N VAL A 48 -13.88 16.93 5.00
CA VAL A 48 -14.59 16.01 5.90
C VAL A 48 -16.07 16.08 5.60
N ASP A 49 -16.62 14.94 5.24
CA ASP A 49 -18.05 14.72 5.03
C ASP A 49 -18.58 13.91 6.22
N LEU A 50 -19.16 14.61 7.20
CA LEU A 50 -19.73 14.00 8.40
C LEU A 50 -20.92 13.09 8.07
N SER A 51 -21.73 13.45 7.06
CA SER A 51 -22.92 12.69 6.69
C SER A 51 -22.55 11.29 6.18
N ASN A 52 -21.47 11.21 5.43
CA ASN A 52 -20.94 9.94 4.91
C ASN A 52 -19.85 9.32 5.78
N GLN A 53 -19.42 10.02 6.84
CA GLN A 53 -18.30 9.62 7.72
C GLN A 53 -16.99 9.45 6.93
N VAL A 54 -16.72 10.37 6.01
CA VAL A 54 -15.59 10.32 5.07
C VAL A 54 -14.63 11.47 5.32
N VAL A 55 -13.34 11.16 5.27
CA VAL A 55 -12.24 12.13 5.33
C VAL A 55 -11.40 11.98 4.08
N ARG A 56 -11.28 13.06 3.29
CA ARG A 56 -10.42 13.13 2.11
C ARG A 56 -9.22 13.98 2.43
N ILE A 57 -8.03 13.42 2.22
CA ILE A 57 -6.76 14.05 2.50
C ILE A 57 -6.03 14.19 1.18
N PHE A 58 -5.65 15.41 0.81
CA PHE A 58 -4.78 15.65 -0.34
C PHE A 58 -3.40 16.05 0.15
N GLY A 59 -2.36 15.35 -0.33
CA GLY A 59 -0.99 15.61 0.10
C GLY A 59 -0.02 14.50 -0.27
N SER A 60 1.23 14.65 0.17
CA SER A 60 2.34 13.72 -0.05
C SER A 60 2.54 12.74 1.11
N SER A 61 1.94 12.97 2.28
CA SER A 61 2.16 12.15 3.48
C SER A 61 1.91 10.66 3.24
N PRO A 62 2.72 9.75 3.82
CA PRO A 62 2.47 8.31 3.75
C PRO A 62 1.13 7.89 4.37
N VAL A 63 0.53 6.82 3.84
CA VAL A 63 -0.72 6.20 4.34
C VAL A 63 -0.58 5.81 5.81
N LYS A 64 0.57 5.26 6.21
CA LYS A 64 0.83 4.89 7.60
C LYS A 64 0.71 6.10 8.53
N THR A 65 1.41 7.19 8.19
CA THR A 65 1.37 8.44 8.96
C THR A 65 -0.04 9.02 9.06
N MET A 66 -0.79 9.01 7.96
CA MET A 66 -2.19 9.47 7.96
C MET A 66 -3.10 8.58 8.81
N THR A 67 -2.92 7.26 8.73
CA THR A 67 -3.71 6.28 9.50
C THR A 67 -3.43 6.42 10.99
N GLU A 68 -2.17 6.48 11.40
CA GLU A 68 -1.77 6.69 12.79
C GLU A 68 -2.29 8.04 13.34
N ALA A 69 -2.25 9.10 12.54
CA ALA A 69 -2.77 10.41 12.93
C ALA A 69 -4.29 10.37 13.16
N LEU A 70 -5.04 9.64 12.32
CA LEU A 70 -6.47 9.43 12.51
C LEU A 70 -6.75 8.59 13.76
N GLU A 71 -6.03 7.51 13.98
CA GLU A 71 -6.19 6.63 15.13
C GLU A 71 -5.86 7.33 16.45
N GLN A 72 -4.88 8.22 16.46
CA GLN A 72 -4.56 9.09 17.61
C GLN A 72 -5.70 10.02 18.02
N THR A 73 -6.72 10.21 17.17
CA THR A 73 -7.95 10.92 17.55
C THR A 73 -8.95 10.05 18.34
N GLY A 74 -8.60 8.78 18.60
CA GLY A 74 -9.46 7.78 19.24
C GLY A 74 -10.51 7.19 18.29
N ARG A 75 -10.25 7.22 16.98
CA ARG A 75 -11.21 6.81 15.94
C ARG A 75 -10.67 5.68 15.10
N LYS A 76 -11.55 4.74 14.76
CA LYS A 76 -11.25 3.75 13.73
C LYS A 76 -11.25 4.44 12.36
N ALA A 77 -10.21 4.20 11.58
CA ALA A 77 -10.06 4.73 10.24
C ALA A 77 -9.76 3.60 9.25
N ARG A 78 -10.47 3.60 8.13
CA ARG A 78 -10.27 2.62 7.04
C ARG A 78 -10.02 3.36 5.75
N LEU A 79 -8.87 3.11 5.12
CA LEU A 79 -8.61 3.63 3.77
C LEU A 79 -9.55 2.94 2.78
N ILE A 80 -10.33 3.73 2.04
CA ILE A 80 -11.33 3.27 1.08
C ILE A 80 -11.05 3.69 -0.36
N GLY A 81 -10.17 4.67 -0.59
CA GLY A 81 -9.76 5.06 -1.93
C GLY A 81 -8.43 5.82 -1.96
N GLN A 82 -7.70 5.70 -3.07
CA GLN A 82 -6.54 6.52 -3.40
C GLN A 82 -6.55 6.88 -4.89
N GLY A 83 -6.09 8.07 -5.24
CA GLY A 83 -6.01 8.50 -6.64
C GLY A 83 -5.83 10.00 -6.79
N LEU A 84 -5.90 10.51 -8.01
CA LEU A 84 -5.89 11.95 -8.27
C LEU A 84 -7.31 12.49 -8.46
N PRO A 85 -7.63 13.68 -7.92
CA PRO A 85 -8.93 14.31 -8.14
C PRO A 85 -9.12 14.64 -9.63
N GLY A 86 -10.26 14.27 -10.20
CA GLY A 86 -10.63 14.63 -11.58
C GLY A 86 -10.08 13.71 -12.68
N GLU A 87 -9.22 12.74 -12.34
CA GLU A 87 -8.68 11.75 -13.28
C GLU A 87 -9.28 10.36 -13.01
N VAL A 88 -10.45 10.11 -13.61
CA VAL A 88 -11.22 8.86 -13.46
C VAL A 88 -10.49 7.62 -14.01
N MET A 89 -9.44 7.80 -14.82
CA MET A 89 -8.71 6.70 -15.46
C MET A 89 -7.48 6.20 -14.68
N ILE A 90 -7.20 6.77 -13.51
CA ILE A 90 -6.03 6.40 -12.71
C ILE A 90 -6.36 5.18 -11.84
N SER A 91 -5.66 4.09 -12.08
CA SER A 91 -5.87 2.82 -11.38
C SER A 91 -5.18 2.81 -10.00
N ALA A 92 -5.95 2.49 -8.96
CA ALA A 92 -5.43 2.05 -7.68
C ALA A 92 -5.42 0.52 -7.62
N ALA A 93 -4.43 -0.04 -6.94
CA ALA A 93 -4.31 -1.48 -6.73
C ALA A 93 -3.80 -1.80 -5.32
N VAL A 94 -4.10 -3.01 -4.87
CA VAL A 94 -3.67 -3.50 -3.56
C VAL A 94 -3.26 -4.97 -3.66
N ALA A 95 -2.20 -5.34 -2.97
CA ALA A 95 -1.85 -6.73 -2.69
C ALA A 95 -1.85 -6.93 -1.18
N GLU A 96 -2.57 -7.94 -0.71
CA GLU A 96 -2.80 -8.22 0.71
C GLU A 96 -2.25 -9.60 1.08
N PHE A 97 -1.31 -9.61 2.01
CA PHE A 97 -0.70 -10.80 2.61
C PHE A 97 -1.47 -11.12 3.89
N LYS A 98 -2.13 -12.29 3.93
CA LYS A 98 -3.09 -12.67 4.99
C LYS A 98 -2.52 -13.66 6.01
N GLY A 99 -1.20 -13.81 6.09
CA GLY A 99 -0.58 -14.78 6.97
C GLY A 99 -0.60 -16.23 6.44
N PRO A 100 -0.35 -17.23 7.32
CA PRO A 100 -0.36 -17.11 8.77
C PRO A 100 0.92 -16.52 9.39
N GLN A 101 2.03 -16.45 8.64
CA GLN A 101 3.31 -15.97 9.16
C GLN A 101 3.56 -14.49 8.82
N ILE A 102 3.31 -14.10 7.57
CA ILE A 102 3.56 -12.75 7.08
C ILE A 102 2.22 -12.08 6.78
N PHE A 103 1.95 -10.99 7.48
CA PHE A 103 0.84 -10.09 7.20
C PHE A 103 1.38 -8.84 6.52
N GLY A 104 0.58 -8.24 5.64
CA GLY A 104 1.03 -7.02 4.97
C GLY A 104 0.08 -6.52 3.91
N VAL A 105 0.20 -5.23 3.63
CA VAL A 105 -0.59 -4.54 2.61
C VAL A 105 0.35 -3.70 1.77
N VAL A 106 0.35 -3.95 0.47
CA VAL A 106 1.03 -3.11 -0.52
C VAL A 106 -0.02 -2.38 -1.34
N ARG A 107 0.04 -1.05 -1.34
CA ARG A 107 -0.83 -0.17 -2.10
C ARG A 107 -0.04 0.42 -3.25
N LEU A 108 -0.65 0.40 -4.43
CA LEU A 108 -0.10 1.02 -5.62
C LEU A 108 -1.10 2.04 -6.14
N THR A 109 -0.64 3.26 -6.33
CA THR A 109 -1.46 4.35 -6.88
C THR A 109 -0.74 4.90 -8.10
N GLN A 110 -1.40 4.86 -9.25
CA GLN A 110 -0.89 5.53 -10.43
C GLN A 110 -0.93 7.06 -10.18
N VAL A 111 0.15 7.77 -10.51
CA VAL A 111 0.23 9.23 -10.34
C VAL A 111 0.25 9.92 -11.70
N SER A 112 0.93 9.31 -12.66
CA SER A 112 0.92 9.71 -14.06
C SER A 112 1.15 8.47 -14.92
N MET A 113 1.11 8.57 -16.25
CA MET A 113 1.44 7.44 -17.13
C MET A 113 2.85 6.86 -16.94
N GLU A 114 3.75 7.61 -16.29
CA GLU A 114 5.16 7.28 -16.11
C GLU A 114 5.56 7.11 -14.65
N LEU A 115 4.64 7.29 -13.70
CA LEU A 115 4.96 7.25 -12.28
C LEU A 115 3.87 6.53 -11.48
N ALA A 116 4.29 5.55 -10.69
CA ALA A 116 3.46 4.92 -9.67
C ALA A 116 4.04 5.21 -8.28
N ARG A 117 3.16 5.50 -7.34
CA ARG A 117 3.45 5.53 -5.90
C ARG A 117 3.18 4.15 -5.31
N ILE A 118 4.12 3.66 -4.51
CA ILE A 118 4.07 2.35 -3.85
C ILE A 118 4.25 2.56 -2.35
N GLU A 119 3.33 2.02 -1.57
CA GLU A 119 3.36 2.08 -0.11
C GLU A 119 3.11 0.68 0.44
N ALA A 120 4.01 0.19 1.28
CA ALA A 120 3.91 -1.15 1.85
C ALA A 120 4.11 -1.14 3.36
N ASN A 121 3.36 -2.00 4.03
CA ASN A 121 3.51 -2.28 5.45
C ASN A 121 3.48 -3.80 5.62
N PHE A 122 4.45 -4.36 6.33
CA PHE A 122 4.54 -5.78 6.62
C PHE A 122 4.76 -6.02 8.11
N SER A 123 4.28 -7.15 8.60
CA SER A 123 4.56 -7.68 9.93
C SER A 123 4.77 -9.20 9.88
N GLY A 124 5.54 -9.72 10.84
CA GLY A 124 5.86 -11.15 10.93
C GLY A 124 7.02 -11.61 10.06
N LEU A 125 7.80 -10.68 9.51
CA LEU A 125 9.07 -10.98 8.85
C LEU A 125 10.20 -11.17 9.88
N SER A 126 11.23 -11.92 9.54
CA SER A 126 12.45 -11.96 10.35
C SER A 126 13.18 -10.62 10.30
N PRO A 127 13.80 -10.16 11.41
CA PRO A 127 14.63 -8.95 11.38
C PRO A 127 15.77 -9.08 10.35
N GLY A 128 16.02 -8.01 9.59
CA GLY A 128 17.06 -8.00 8.57
C GLY A 128 16.59 -7.52 7.20
N LYS A 129 17.31 -7.93 6.15
CA LYS A 129 17.08 -7.47 4.78
C LYS A 129 16.37 -8.55 3.97
N HIS A 130 15.25 -8.17 3.38
CA HIS A 130 14.43 -9.05 2.55
C HIS A 130 14.30 -8.49 1.13
N GLY A 131 14.47 -9.35 0.12
CA GLY A 131 14.15 -8.98 -1.25
C GLY A 131 12.65 -8.95 -1.47
N TRP A 132 12.17 -8.09 -2.36
CA TRP A 132 10.77 -8.11 -2.80
C TRP A 132 10.62 -7.63 -4.24
N SER A 133 9.57 -8.09 -4.90
CA SER A 133 9.36 -7.84 -6.32
C SER A 133 7.90 -7.98 -6.76
N ILE A 134 7.63 -7.48 -7.96
CA ILE A 134 6.47 -7.82 -8.77
C ILE A 134 6.89 -8.91 -9.75
N ASN A 135 6.15 -10.02 -9.75
CA ASN A 135 6.41 -11.18 -10.61
C ASN A 135 5.39 -11.30 -11.73
N GLU A 136 5.68 -12.13 -12.71
CA GLU A 136 4.93 -12.24 -13.95
C GLU A 136 3.48 -12.72 -13.74
N PHE A 137 3.25 -13.67 -12.84
CA PHE A 137 1.96 -14.33 -12.66
C PHE A 137 1.40 -14.13 -11.26
N GLY A 138 0.07 -14.02 -11.17
CA GLY A 138 -0.70 -14.09 -9.94
C GLY A 138 -1.05 -15.52 -9.51
N ASP A 139 -0.22 -16.50 -9.86
CA ASP A 139 -0.44 -17.90 -9.49
C ASP A 139 0.14 -18.18 -8.10
N LEU A 140 -0.74 -18.39 -7.13
CA LEU A 140 -0.40 -18.70 -5.73
C LEU A 140 -0.53 -20.19 -5.40
N THR A 141 -0.72 -21.09 -6.37
CA THR A 141 -0.89 -22.54 -6.13
C THR A 141 0.26 -23.18 -5.36
N ARG A 142 1.47 -22.62 -5.48
CA ARG A 142 2.67 -23.00 -4.70
C ARG A 142 3.30 -21.79 -4.02
N GLY A 143 2.50 -20.83 -3.58
CA GLY A 143 2.97 -19.59 -2.97
C GLY A 143 3.80 -18.76 -3.94
N ALA A 144 4.89 -18.16 -3.46
CA ALA A 144 5.78 -17.34 -4.29
C ALA A 144 6.44 -18.15 -5.43
N ALA A 145 6.66 -19.45 -5.26
CA ALA A 145 7.34 -20.29 -6.24
C ALA A 145 6.59 -20.46 -7.57
N SER A 146 5.27 -20.23 -7.60
CA SER A 146 4.45 -20.29 -8.81
C SER A 146 4.24 -18.94 -9.50
N THR A 147 4.75 -17.85 -8.95
CA THR A 147 4.53 -16.49 -9.48
C THR A 147 5.39 -16.15 -10.71
N GLY A 148 6.30 -17.04 -11.12
CA GLY A 148 7.15 -16.85 -12.29
C GLY A 148 8.36 -15.96 -12.03
N LYS A 149 8.87 -15.33 -13.09
CA LYS A 149 10.06 -14.45 -13.02
C LYS A 149 9.67 -13.01 -12.66
N LEU A 150 10.67 -12.16 -12.43
CA LEU A 150 10.49 -10.71 -12.28
C LEU A 150 9.71 -10.14 -13.48
N TYR A 151 8.72 -9.32 -13.19
CA TYR A 151 7.96 -8.62 -14.21
C TYR A 151 8.88 -7.69 -15.01
N ASN A 152 9.02 -7.95 -16.31
CA ASN A 152 9.81 -7.11 -17.22
C ASN A 152 9.22 -7.15 -18.64
N PRO A 153 8.17 -6.37 -18.92
CA PRO A 153 7.45 -6.43 -20.20
C PRO A 153 8.30 -5.97 -21.39
N ALA A 154 9.26 -5.07 -21.16
CA ALA A 154 10.11 -4.52 -22.21
C ALA A 154 11.22 -5.47 -22.67
N LYS A 155 11.40 -6.63 -22.02
CA LYS A 155 12.54 -7.56 -22.23
C LYS A 155 13.85 -6.80 -22.46
N GLN A 156 14.10 -5.73 -21.69
CA GLN A 156 15.37 -5.00 -21.76
C GLN A 156 16.48 -6.03 -21.58
N GLN A 157 17.21 -6.30 -22.68
CA GLN A 157 18.36 -7.17 -22.68
C GLN A 157 19.44 -6.46 -21.86
N ILE A 158 19.52 -6.81 -20.57
CA ILE A 158 20.66 -6.55 -19.66
C ILE A 158 21.42 -5.26 -20.05
N SER A 159 20.82 -4.11 -19.80
CA SER A 159 21.57 -2.89 -19.52
C SER A 159 21.28 -2.51 -18.08
N GLU A 160 22.10 -1.68 -17.47
CA GLU A 160 22.25 -1.42 -16.02
C GLU A 160 20.97 -1.08 -15.21
N GLU A 161 19.79 -1.01 -15.84
CA GLU A 161 18.49 -0.89 -15.18
C GLU A 161 17.99 -2.25 -14.68
N LYS A 162 17.77 -2.33 -13.35
CA LYS A 162 17.08 -3.46 -12.72
C LYS A 162 15.70 -3.66 -13.37
N ALA A 163 15.27 -4.91 -13.50
CA ALA A 163 13.98 -5.27 -14.06
C ALA A 163 12.83 -4.41 -13.48
N LEU A 164 11.80 -4.10 -14.27
CA LEU A 164 10.73 -3.19 -13.85
C LEU A 164 10.02 -3.65 -12.57
N GLY A 165 9.86 -4.96 -12.39
CA GLY A 165 9.29 -5.57 -11.19
C GLY A 165 10.24 -5.65 -9.99
N ASP A 166 11.50 -5.24 -10.12
CA ASP A 166 12.43 -5.16 -8.99
C ASP A 166 12.05 -3.98 -8.07
N LEU A 167 11.61 -4.29 -6.84
CA LEU A 167 11.26 -3.29 -5.83
C LEU A 167 12.39 -3.01 -4.83
N GLY A 168 13.54 -3.66 -5.00
CA GLY A 168 14.71 -3.53 -4.14
C GLY A 168 14.64 -4.41 -2.90
N THR A 169 14.92 -3.80 -1.75
CA THR A 169 15.13 -4.47 -0.46
C THR A 169 14.23 -3.81 0.58
N LEU A 170 13.55 -4.63 1.37
CA LEU A 170 12.85 -4.24 2.58
C LEU A 170 13.80 -4.39 3.77
N GLU A 171 13.87 -3.36 4.60
CA GLU A 171 14.55 -3.42 5.90
C GLU A 171 13.50 -3.68 6.97
N VAL A 172 13.65 -4.81 7.66
CA VAL A 172 12.75 -5.27 8.71
C VAL A 172 13.40 -5.02 10.06
N ASP A 173 12.67 -4.40 10.97
CA ASP A 173 13.14 -4.07 12.31
C ASP A 173 13.15 -5.29 13.26
N GLU A 174 13.60 -5.08 14.49
CA GLU A 174 13.67 -6.13 15.52
C GLU A 174 12.30 -6.69 15.93
N LYS A 175 11.20 -5.97 15.64
CA LYS A 175 9.83 -6.41 15.91
C LYS A 175 9.24 -7.21 14.75
N GLY A 176 9.98 -7.36 13.65
CA GLY A 176 9.50 -8.01 12.44
C GLY A 176 8.58 -7.13 11.60
N GLU A 177 8.65 -5.81 11.77
CA GLU A 177 7.89 -4.82 11.02
C GLU A 177 8.74 -4.19 9.91
N ALA A 178 8.14 -3.97 8.74
CA ALA A 178 8.78 -3.24 7.66
C ALA A 178 7.82 -2.25 7.01
N PHE A 179 8.34 -1.06 6.73
CA PHE A 179 7.59 0.05 6.14
C PHE A 179 8.34 0.57 4.93
N PHE A 180 7.63 0.70 3.81
CA PHE A 180 8.15 1.27 2.58
C PHE A 180 7.20 2.32 2.04
N SER A 181 7.75 3.44 1.58
CA SER A 181 7.03 4.41 0.78
C SER A 181 7.98 4.97 -0.25
N GLY A 182 7.58 4.92 -1.52
CA GLY A 182 8.42 5.41 -2.59
C GLY A 182 7.69 5.46 -3.93
N VAL A 183 8.45 5.75 -4.98
CA VAL A 183 7.94 5.82 -6.35
C VAL A 183 8.66 4.85 -7.26
N LYS A 184 7.97 4.42 -8.32
CA LYS A 184 8.55 3.62 -9.40
C LYS A 184 8.19 4.27 -10.74
N LYS A 185 9.23 4.63 -11.50
CA LYS A 185 9.10 5.16 -12.85
C LYS A 185 8.72 4.05 -13.83
N ASN A 186 8.00 4.41 -14.89
CA ASN A 186 7.56 3.54 -15.98
C ASN A 186 6.67 2.36 -15.56
N LEU A 187 6.14 2.38 -14.34
CA LEU A 187 5.25 1.34 -13.83
C LEU A 187 3.80 1.73 -14.06
N LYS A 188 3.08 0.93 -14.85
CA LYS A 188 1.65 1.11 -15.14
C LYS A 188 0.81 0.13 -14.34
N ILE A 189 0.00 0.63 -13.41
CA ILE A 189 -0.79 -0.18 -12.47
C ILE A 189 -1.78 -1.09 -13.19
N ALA A 190 -2.37 -0.63 -14.30
CA ALA A 190 -3.28 -1.44 -15.12
C ALA A 190 -2.62 -2.73 -15.63
N ASP A 191 -1.32 -2.70 -15.93
CA ASP A 191 -0.56 -3.87 -16.43
C ASP A 191 -0.17 -4.84 -15.31
N LEU A 192 -0.34 -4.43 -14.04
CA LEU A 192 0.00 -5.22 -12.86
C LEU A 192 -1.18 -6.00 -12.30
N ILE A 193 -2.41 -5.64 -12.67
CA ILE A 193 -3.60 -6.33 -12.16
C ILE A 193 -3.56 -7.82 -12.53
N GLY A 194 -3.70 -8.69 -11.53
CA GLY A 194 -3.62 -10.14 -11.69
C GLY A 194 -2.21 -10.70 -11.67
N ARG A 195 -1.18 -9.88 -11.49
CA ARG A 195 0.20 -10.31 -11.16
C ARG A 195 0.36 -10.46 -9.65
N ALA A 196 1.52 -10.89 -9.17
CA ALA A 196 1.79 -11.01 -7.75
C ALA A 196 2.95 -10.13 -7.29
N ILE A 197 2.87 -9.66 -6.05
CA ILE A 197 4.04 -9.20 -5.29
C ILE A 197 4.54 -10.37 -4.47
N ALA A 198 5.85 -10.60 -4.49
CA ALA A 198 6.53 -11.64 -3.71
C ALA A 198 7.56 -11.02 -2.76
N VAL A 199 7.69 -11.62 -1.58
CA VAL A 199 8.71 -11.30 -0.57
C VAL A 199 9.60 -12.53 -0.38
N TYR A 200 10.90 -12.30 -0.28
CA TYR A 200 11.95 -13.32 -0.26
C TYR A 200 12.68 -13.32 1.07
N GLU A 201 13.31 -14.45 1.40
CA GLU A 201 14.12 -14.56 2.61
C GLU A 201 15.41 -13.74 2.46
N SER A 202 16.06 -13.84 1.29
CA SER A 202 17.30 -13.14 1.02
C SER A 202 17.10 -11.86 0.21
N GLU A 203 18.03 -10.91 0.37
CA GLU A 203 18.08 -9.69 -0.45
C GLU A 203 18.30 -10.00 -1.94
N ASP A 204 19.04 -11.07 -2.25
CA ASP A 204 19.35 -11.47 -3.62
C ASP A 204 18.24 -12.29 -4.31
N ARG A 205 17.18 -12.65 -3.59
CA ARG A 205 16.02 -13.41 -4.08
C ARG A 205 16.42 -14.74 -4.72
N SER A 206 17.46 -15.38 -4.18
CA SER A 206 17.90 -16.70 -4.61
C SER A 206 17.00 -17.84 -4.13
N ASP A 207 16.16 -17.58 -3.13
CA ASP A 207 15.17 -18.51 -2.59
C ASP A 207 13.84 -18.53 -3.40
N ALA A 208 12.93 -19.44 -3.01
CA ALA A 208 11.65 -19.64 -3.68
C ALA A 208 10.59 -18.57 -3.35
N GLY A 209 10.90 -17.66 -2.42
CA GLY A 209 10.01 -16.65 -1.85
C GLY A 209 9.27 -17.14 -0.61
N LEU A 210 9.20 -16.29 0.41
CA LEU A 210 8.50 -16.53 1.68
C LEU A 210 6.98 -16.46 1.53
N ALA A 211 6.51 -15.43 0.82
CA ALA A 211 5.08 -15.18 0.62
C ALA A 211 4.84 -14.41 -0.67
N ALA A 212 3.63 -14.54 -1.21
CA ALA A 212 3.19 -13.75 -2.34
C ALA A 212 1.70 -13.41 -2.22
N ALA A 213 1.32 -12.29 -2.81
CA ALA A 213 -0.06 -11.81 -2.87
C ALA A 213 -0.38 -11.27 -4.26
N VAL A 214 -1.58 -11.59 -4.76
CA VAL A 214 -2.06 -11.08 -6.05
C VAL A 214 -2.38 -9.59 -5.93
N ILE A 215 -1.95 -8.83 -6.93
CA ILE A 215 -2.29 -7.42 -7.12
C ILE A 215 -3.72 -7.36 -7.66
N ALA A 216 -4.64 -6.95 -6.80
CA ALA A 216 -6.05 -6.76 -7.11
C ALA A 216 -6.34 -5.27 -7.38
N ARG A 217 -7.44 -5.01 -8.08
CA ARG A 217 -7.96 -3.64 -8.22
C ARG A 217 -8.36 -3.11 -6.84
N SER A 218 -8.02 -1.86 -6.57
CA SER A 218 -8.53 -1.10 -5.43
C SER A 218 -9.43 0.01 -5.93
N ALA A 219 -10.39 0.41 -5.12
CA ALA A 219 -11.22 1.57 -5.42
C ALA A 219 -10.37 2.85 -5.46
N GLY A 220 -10.69 3.71 -6.43
CA GLY A 220 -10.29 5.11 -6.45
C GLY A 220 -11.08 5.94 -5.43
N VAL A 221 -10.75 7.22 -5.34
CA VAL A 221 -11.48 8.17 -4.49
C VAL A 221 -12.91 8.32 -5.01
N GLY A 222 -13.89 8.12 -4.13
CA GLY A 222 -15.30 8.23 -4.46
C GLY A 222 -15.94 6.98 -5.06
N GLU A 223 -15.19 5.89 -5.22
CA GLU A 223 -15.69 4.66 -5.85
C GLU A 223 -16.20 3.62 -4.84
N ASN A 224 -15.96 3.80 -3.53
CA ASN A 224 -16.28 2.80 -2.52
C ASN A 224 -16.84 3.38 -1.21
N TYR A 225 -18.17 3.37 -1.10
CA TYR A 225 -18.91 3.73 0.12
C TYR A 225 -19.57 2.50 0.79
N LYS A 226 -19.07 1.29 0.51
CA LYS A 226 -19.64 0.06 1.08
C LYS A 226 -19.43 0.09 2.60
N LYS A 227 -20.53 -0.06 3.36
CA LYS A 227 -20.53 -0.09 4.82
C LYS A 227 -20.53 -1.51 5.42
N LEU A 228 -21.06 -2.47 4.68
CA LEU A 228 -21.30 -3.84 5.13
C LEU A 228 -20.66 -4.83 4.17
N CYS A 229 -19.89 -5.81 4.65
CA CYS A 229 -19.61 -6.99 3.82
C CYS A 229 -20.83 -7.90 3.81
N THR A 230 -21.33 -8.21 2.62
CA THR A 230 -22.44 -9.16 2.45
C THR A 230 -22.02 -10.61 2.70
N CYS A 231 -20.71 -10.87 2.77
CA CYS A 231 -20.15 -12.20 2.99
C CYS A 231 -20.48 -12.76 4.38
N ASP A 232 -20.40 -11.90 5.39
CA ASP A 232 -20.50 -12.26 6.82
C ASP A 232 -21.34 -11.26 7.62
N GLY A 233 -21.81 -10.18 7.00
CA GLY A 233 -22.57 -9.11 7.66
C GLY A 233 -21.69 -8.12 8.44
N THR A 234 -20.36 -8.26 8.41
CA THR A 234 -19.44 -7.43 9.18
C THR A 234 -19.49 -5.99 8.68
N THR A 235 -19.69 -5.05 9.61
CA THR A 235 -19.53 -3.62 9.33
C THR A 235 -18.05 -3.35 9.04
N ILE A 236 -17.72 -2.68 7.93
CA ILE A 236 -16.34 -2.62 7.42
C ILE A 236 -15.34 -1.95 8.38
N TRP A 237 -15.79 -1.09 9.30
CA TRP A 237 -14.97 -0.49 10.37
C TRP A 237 -14.92 -1.32 11.65
N GLU A 238 -15.80 -2.31 11.79
CA GLU A 238 -15.75 -3.29 12.87
C GLU A 238 -14.83 -4.45 12.52
N ALA A 239 -14.58 -4.70 11.23
CA ALA A 239 -13.65 -5.72 10.74
C ALA A 239 -12.24 -5.53 11.31
N THR A 240 -11.80 -6.55 12.03
CA THR A 240 -10.48 -6.75 12.63
C THR A 240 -9.81 -7.95 11.99
N ASP A 241 -8.51 -8.15 12.25
CA ASP A 241 -7.80 -9.36 11.79
C ASP A 241 -8.47 -10.66 12.29
N SER A 242 -9.16 -10.60 13.44
CA SER A 242 -9.95 -11.73 13.97
C SER A 242 -11.20 -12.07 13.17
N ASP A 243 -11.72 -11.16 12.35
CA ASP A 243 -12.92 -11.41 11.53
C ASP A 243 -12.58 -12.18 10.24
N TYR A 244 -11.30 -12.22 9.85
CA TYR A 244 -10.81 -13.04 8.74
C TYR A 244 -10.52 -14.47 9.19
N VAL A 245 -11.52 -15.14 9.74
CA VAL A 245 -11.43 -16.58 9.96
C VAL A 245 -11.52 -17.25 8.60
N SER A 246 -10.54 -18.10 8.27
CA SER A 246 -10.61 -18.95 7.07
C SER A 246 -11.92 -19.71 7.17
N SER A 247 -12.86 -19.45 6.25
CA SER A 247 -14.02 -20.31 6.07
C SER A 247 -13.50 -21.73 5.96
N LYS A 248 -13.74 -22.54 6.99
CA LYS A 248 -13.54 -23.98 6.90
C LYS A 248 -14.60 -24.48 5.92
N VAL A 249 -14.23 -24.49 4.64
CA VAL A 249 -14.93 -25.28 3.61
C VAL A 249 -14.38 -26.69 3.70
#